data_AF-A0A2E1SKJ1-F1
#
_entry.id   AF-A0A2E1SKJ1-F1
#
_cell.length_a   1.000
_cell.length_b   1.000
_cell.length_c   1.000
_cell.angle_alpha   90.00
_cell.angle_beta   90.00
_cell.angle_gamma   90.00
#
_symmetry.space_group_name_H-M   'P 1'
#
loop_
_entity.id
_entity.type
_entity.pdbx_description
1 polymer ?
#
loop_
_entity_poly.entity_id
_entity_poly.type
_entity_poly.pdbx_seq_one_letter_code
_entity_poly.pdbx_strand_id
1 'polypeptide(L)'
;MKNSFRLLAISLILILFVVSSCKKEKIEGCTNPLATNYDSDAEEDDGSCTLLGCMNSLAMNYNPSVNTSDGSCIFAYDIALGSWDINTICDSLTIGIPFIFEETISITEMFPDQIEISGEGNNVVSMDIMENEVLADIAIDGTVTIQDGQQISFDTSEFDPSGTFGEIDVTITGSGTIYTDSNGNLTLTMTFDIFGTPQSSDCQIEFTR
;
A
#
# COMPACT_ATOMS: atom_id res chain seq x y z
N MET A 1 -26.20 56.45 64.09
CA MET A 1 -25.10 56.23 63.13
C MET A 1 -24.62 54.77 63.04
N LYS A 2 -24.64 53.94 64.11
CA LYS A 2 -24.19 52.52 64.04
C LYS A 2 -25.05 51.59 63.16
N ASN A 3 -26.37 51.81 63.08
CA ASN A 3 -27.25 50.93 62.30
C ASN A 3 -27.18 51.19 60.78
N SER A 4 -26.96 52.45 60.34
CA SER A 4 -26.80 52.74 58.91
C SER A 4 -25.49 52.20 58.35
N PHE A 5 -24.42 52.16 59.16
CA PHE A 5 -23.13 51.56 58.78
C PHE A 5 -23.21 50.03 58.65
N ARG A 6 -24.04 49.37 59.48
CA ARG A 6 -24.34 47.93 59.38
C ARG A 6 -25.18 47.60 58.14
N LEU A 7 -26.18 48.42 57.83
CA LEU A 7 -26.99 48.27 56.60
C LEU A 7 -26.16 48.50 55.32
N LEU A 8 -25.24 49.46 55.33
CA LEU A 8 -24.29 49.71 54.22
C LEU A 8 -23.28 48.56 54.05
N ALA A 9 -22.76 48.02 55.16
CA ALA A 9 -21.85 46.87 55.12
C ALA A 9 -22.55 45.58 54.64
N ILE A 10 -23.80 45.34 55.07
CA ILE A 10 -24.61 44.20 54.59
C ILE A 10 -24.94 44.37 53.11
N SER A 11 -25.28 45.58 52.65
CA SER A 11 -25.53 45.87 51.23
C SER A 11 -24.28 45.69 50.37
N LEU A 12 -23.11 46.15 50.84
CA LEU A 12 -21.82 45.98 50.14
C LEU A 12 -21.39 44.51 50.09
N ILE A 13 -21.60 43.74 51.16
CA ILE A 13 -21.36 42.29 51.20
C ILE A 13 -22.33 41.56 50.27
N LEU A 14 -23.61 41.94 50.24
CA LEU A 14 -24.58 41.38 49.31
C LEU A 14 -24.14 41.66 47.86
N ILE A 15 -23.79 42.90 47.53
CA ILE A 15 -23.28 43.32 46.21
C ILE A 15 -22.02 42.54 45.84
N LEU A 16 -21.06 42.39 46.76
CA LEU A 16 -19.85 41.57 46.59
C LEU A 16 -20.19 40.09 46.33
N PHE A 17 -21.19 39.53 47.02
CA PHE A 17 -21.71 38.18 46.75
C PHE A 17 -22.40 38.09 45.37
N VAL A 18 -23.11 39.14 44.91
CA VAL A 18 -23.76 39.13 43.59
C VAL A 18 -22.75 39.30 42.45
N VAL A 19 -21.70 40.13 42.61
CA VAL A 19 -20.64 40.28 41.58
C VAL A 19 -19.64 39.12 41.56
N SER A 20 -19.45 38.40 42.67
CA SER A 20 -18.53 37.25 42.74
C SER A 20 -19.09 35.99 42.05
N SER A 21 -20.36 35.99 41.64
CA SER A 21 -21.01 34.83 40.99
C SER A 21 -21.28 35.03 39.49
N CYS A 22 -20.70 36.05 38.86
CA CYS A 22 -20.80 36.24 37.42
C CYS A 22 -19.60 35.58 36.71
N LYS A 23 -19.60 34.24 36.64
CA LYS A 23 -18.71 33.53 35.70
C LYS A 23 -19.38 33.58 34.32
N LYS A 24 -18.67 34.10 33.31
CA LYS A 24 -19.07 33.93 31.90
C LYS A 24 -19.13 32.44 31.61
N GLU A 25 -20.30 31.94 31.20
CA GLU A 25 -20.44 30.60 30.65
C GLU A 25 -19.67 30.57 29.33
N LYS A 26 -18.72 29.64 29.22
CA LYS A 26 -17.99 29.44 27.98
C LYS A 26 -18.92 28.76 26.99
N ILE A 27 -18.78 29.12 25.72
CA ILE A 27 -19.48 28.42 24.64
C ILE A 27 -18.77 27.09 24.44
N GLU A 28 -19.47 25.99 24.71
CA GLU A 28 -18.98 24.63 24.46
C GLU A 28 -19.28 24.22 23.02
N GLY A 29 -18.32 23.59 22.37
CA GLY A 29 -18.44 23.08 21.01
C GLY A 29 -17.11 22.49 20.53
N CYS A 30 -17.07 21.97 19.29
CA CYS A 30 -15.82 21.43 18.77
C CYS A 30 -14.81 22.54 18.46
N THR A 31 -13.66 22.52 19.11
CA THR A 31 -12.59 23.53 18.91
C THR A 31 -11.52 23.11 17.91
N ASN A 32 -11.61 21.88 17.37
CA ASN A 32 -10.64 21.36 16.41
C ASN A 32 -10.95 21.83 14.98
N PRO A 33 -10.10 22.66 14.34
CA PRO A 33 -10.36 23.20 13.00
C PRO A 33 -10.32 22.14 11.88
N LEU A 34 -9.82 20.94 12.15
CA LEU A 34 -9.83 19.81 11.20
C LEU A 34 -11.12 18.98 11.28
N ALA A 35 -11.97 19.21 12.28
CA ALA A 35 -13.23 18.49 12.44
C ALA A 35 -14.31 19.06 11.51
N THR A 36 -15.18 18.17 11.01
CA THR A 36 -16.30 18.55 10.13
C THR A 36 -17.38 19.38 10.81
N ASN A 37 -17.45 19.32 12.13
CA ASN A 37 -18.35 20.10 12.98
C ASN A 37 -17.59 21.14 13.83
N TYR A 38 -16.44 21.63 13.36
CA TYR A 38 -15.72 22.73 14.00
C TYR A 38 -16.65 23.94 14.24
N ASP A 39 -16.66 24.43 15.47
CA ASP A 39 -17.40 25.61 15.88
C ASP A 39 -16.41 26.75 16.18
N SER A 40 -16.40 27.78 15.33
CA SER A 40 -15.52 28.93 15.50
C SER A 40 -15.87 29.81 16.70
N ASP A 41 -17.09 29.68 17.23
CA ASP A 41 -17.56 30.43 18.40
C ASP A 41 -17.30 29.67 19.71
N ALA A 42 -16.89 28.38 19.64
CA ALA A 42 -16.57 27.58 20.81
C ALA A 42 -15.31 28.07 21.53
N GLU A 43 -15.41 28.25 22.85
CA GLU A 43 -14.32 28.66 23.74
C GLU A 43 -13.75 27.48 24.55
N GLU A 44 -14.44 26.34 24.58
CA GLU A 44 -14.03 25.10 25.23
C GLU A 44 -14.49 23.88 24.43
N ASP A 45 -13.60 22.90 24.28
CA ASP A 45 -13.89 21.67 23.54
C ASP A 45 -14.90 20.81 24.30
N ASP A 46 -15.99 20.45 23.66
CA ASP A 46 -17.04 19.59 24.24
C ASP A 46 -16.83 18.10 23.94
N GLY A 47 -15.76 17.76 23.22
CA GLY A 47 -15.45 16.39 22.79
C GLY A 47 -16.36 15.87 21.67
N SER A 48 -17.20 16.71 21.05
CA SER A 48 -18.10 16.34 19.95
C SER A 48 -17.43 16.33 18.58
N CYS A 49 -16.16 16.75 18.49
CA CYS A 49 -15.42 16.85 17.23
C CYS A 49 -15.48 15.58 16.39
N THR A 50 -15.93 15.70 15.14
CA THR A 50 -16.04 14.62 14.16
C THR A 50 -14.91 14.75 13.16
N LEU A 51 -13.89 13.92 13.32
CA LEU A 51 -12.73 13.83 12.43
C LEU A 51 -12.95 12.65 11.49
N LEU A 52 -13.07 12.98 10.20
CA LEU A 52 -13.25 12.00 9.12
C LEU A 52 -11.91 11.46 8.63
N GLY A 53 -11.87 10.17 8.32
CA GLY A 53 -10.79 9.52 7.58
C GLY A 53 -10.81 8.01 7.72
N CYS A 54 -9.72 7.35 7.31
CA CYS A 54 -9.64 5.91 7.42
C CYS A 54 -9.32 5.45 8.86
N MET A 55 -10.25 4.71 9.46
CA MET A 55 -10.11 4.11 10.80
C MET A 55 -9.57 2.68 10.77
N ASN A 56 -9.44 2.06 9.59
CA ASN A 56 -8.98 0.68 9.49
C ASN A 56 -7.46 0.63 9.58
N SER A 57 -6.92 -0.01 10.62
CA SER A 57 -5.47 -0.16 10.84
C SER A 57 -4.76 -1.02 9.79
N LEU A 58 -5.52 -1.72 8.94
CA LEU A 58 -5.02 -2.52 7.83
C LEU A 58 -5.05 -1.75 6.48
N ALA A 59 -5.36 -0.45 6.50
CA ALA A 59 -5.33 0.39 5.30
C ALA A 59 -4.03 1.21 5.24
N MET A 60 -3.56 1.48 4.03
CA MET A 60 -2.35 2.25 3.77
C MET A 60 -2.45 3.70 4.25
N ASN A 61 -3.66 4.27 4.25
CA ASN A 61 -3.95 5.63 4.69
C ASN A 61 -4.61 5.68 6.09
N TYR A 62 -4.40 4.65 6.91
CA TYR A 62 -4.87 4.63 8.29
C TYR A 62 -4.44 5.90 9.05
N ASN A 63 -5.41 6.57 9.68
CA ASN A 63 -5.13 7.73 10.52
C ASN A 63 -5.67 7.49 11.93
N PRO A 64 -4.81 7.26 12.94
CA PRO A 64 -5.26 7.02 14.32
C PRO A 64 -5.91 8.25 14.98
N SER A 65 -5.82 9.43 14.37
CA SER A 65 -6.40 10.68 14.91
C SER A 65 -7.86 10.87 14.52
N VAL A 66 -8.40 10.06 13.60
CA VAL A 66 -9.79 10.16 13.16
C VAL A 66 -10.69 9.29 14.03
N ASN A 67 -11.94 9.70 14.19
CA ASN A 67 -12.91 8.98 15.05
C ASN A 67 -14.17 8.55 14.30
N THR A 68 -14.28 8.92 13.03
CA THR A 68 -15.41 8.60 12.17
C THR A 68 -14.90 8.18 10.80
N SER A 69 -15.31 7.01 10.34
CA SER A 69 -14.92 6.52 9.02
C SER A 69 -15.70 7.26 7.94
N ASP A 70 -14.99 7.71 6.91
CA ASP A 70 -15.55 8.33 5.71
C ASP A 70 -15.51 7.40 4.48
N GLY A 71 -15.10 6.15 4.66
CA GLY A 71 -14.93 5.19 3.56
C GLY A 71 -13.71 5.43 2.68
N SER A 72 -12.79 6.33 3.05
CA SER A 72 -11.58 6.63 2.27
C SER A 72 -10.46 5.59 2.37
N CYS A 73 -10.66 4.48 3.07
CA CYS A 73 -9.60 3.49 3.30
C CYS A 73 -9.07 2.91 1.99
N ILE A 74 -7.74 2.94 1.82
CA ILE A 74 -7.02 2.41 0.66
C ILE A 74 -6.33 1.12 1.08
N PHE A 75 -6.60 0.03 0.36
CA PHE A 75 -5.95 -1.25 0.59
C PHE A 75 -5.02 -1.58 -0.57
N ALA A 76 -3.81 -2.04 -0.23
CA ALA A 76 -2.81 -2.50 -1.19
C ALA A 76 -3.39 -3.51 -2.19
N TYR A 77 -4.19 -4.46 -1.68
CA TYR A 77 -4.88 -5.45 -2.50
C TYR A 77 -5.75 -4.81 -3.58
N ASP A 78 -6.56 -3.80 -3.24
CA ASP A 78 -7.49 -3.17 -4.19
C ASP A 78 -6.76 -2.34 -5.25
N ILE A 79 -5.69 -1.63 -4.86
CA ILE A 79 -4.92 -0.80 -5.81
C ILE A 79 -4.06 -1.66 -6.75
N ALA A 80 -3.69 -2.87 -6.34
CA ALA A 80 -2.89 -3.77 -7.14
C ALA A 80 -3.64 -4.32 -8.36
N LEU A 81 -4.97 -4.40 -8.32
CA LEU A 81 -5.74 -5.12 -9.33
C LEU A 81 -5.82 -4.37 -10.68
N GLY A 82 -5.89 -5.17 -11.74
CA GLY A 82 -6.08 -4.77 -13.13
C GLY A 82 -4.76 -4.69 -13.91
N SER A 83 -4.81 -3.98 -15.04
CA SER A 83 -3.68 -3.95 -15.99
C SER A 83 -2.63 -2.91 -15.61
N TRP A 84 -1.36 -3.29 -15.76
CA TRP A 84 -0.16 -2.50 -15.44
C TRP A 84 0.84 -2.55 -16.58
N ASP A 85 1.24 -1.38 -17.07
CA ASP A 85 2.35 -1.27 -18.02
C ASP A 85 3.66 -1.55 -17.27
N ILE A 86 4.51 -2.39 -17.86
CA ILE A 86 5.76 -2.80 -17.25
C ILE A 86 6.97 -2.35 -18.05
N ASN A 87 7.99 -1.89 -17.31
CA ASN A 87 9.33 -1.71 -17.84
C ASN A 87 10.25 -2.71 -17.13
N THR A 88 10.72 -3.70 -17.87
CA THR A 88 11.52 -4.79 -17.33
C THR A 88 12.98 -4.67 -17.75
N ILE A 89 13.90 -4.93 -16.82
CA ILE A 89 15.33 -5.02 -17.08
C ILE A 89 15.86 -6.28 -16.38
N CYS A 90 16.30 -7.25 -17.18
CA CYS A 90 16.88 -8.49 -16.70
C CYS A 90 18.38 -8.56 -16.93
N ASP A 91 19.07 -9.33 -16.08
CA ASP A 91 20.45 -9.71 -16.30
C ASP A 91 20.57 -10.59 -17.57
N SER A 92 21.53 -10.24 -18.42
CA SER A 92 21.83 -11.01 -19.63
C SER A 92 22.39 -12.39 -19.27
N LEU A 93 21.88 -13.43 -19.91
CA LEU A 93 22.37 -14.79 -19.72
C LEU A 93 23.29 -15.19 -20.87
N THR A 94 24.49 -15.66 -20.56
CA THR A 94 25.38 -16.25 -21.58
C THR A 94 25.33 -17.77 -21.47
N ILE A 95 24.71 -18.40 -22.46
CA ILE A 95 24.69 -19.86 -22.59
C ILE A 95 25.84 -20.24 -23.51
N GLY A 96 26.84 -20.93 -22.95
CA GLY A 96 27.96 -21.48 -23.70
C GLY A 96 27.86 -22.99 -23.77
N ILE A 97 27.87 -23.57 -24.97
CA ILE A 97 28.23 -24.98 -25.12
C ILE A 97 29.76 -25.01 -25.12
N PRO A 98 30.43 -25.74 -24.19
CA PRO A 98 31.87 -25.83 -24.20
C PRO A 98 32.35 -26.28 -25.59
N PHE A 99 33.14 -25.44 -26.24
CA PHE A 99 33.82 -25.67 -27.53
C PHE A 99 33.00 -25.49 -28.84
N ILE A 100 31.77 -24.95 -28.83
CA ILE A 100 30.96 -24.84 -30.08
C ILE A 100 30.40 -23.43 -30.34
N PHE A 101 29.77 -22.76 -29.37
CA PHE A 101 29.23 -21.40 -29.50
C PHE A 101 28.93 -20.80 -28.11
N GLU A 102 29.06 -19.48 -27.97
CA GLU A 102 28.56 -18.69 -26.84
C GLU A 102 27.45 -17.77 -27.37
N GLU A 103 26.25 -17.92 -26.82
CA GLU A 103 25.11 -17.06 -27.13
C GLU A 103 24.73 -16.27 -25.89
N THR A 104 24.48 -14.98 -26.06
CA THR A 104 23.91 -14.15 -24.99
C THR A 104 22.43 -13.95 -25.29
N ILE A 105 21.58 -14.42 -24.38
CA ILE A 105 20.13 -14.27 -24.42
C ILE A 105 19.74 -13.19 -23.41
N SER A 106 18.83 -12.30 -23.82
CA SER A 106 18.21 -11.31 -22.95
C SER A 106 16.80 -11.74 -22.62
N ILE A 107 16.52 -12.06 -21.35
CA ILE A 107 15.18 -12.46 -20.92
C ILE A 107 14.23 -11.26 -20.88
N THR A 108 14.76 -10.03 -20.87
CA THR A 108 13.97 -8.78 -20.93
C THR A 108 12.95 -8.80 -22.08
N GLU A 109 13.33 -9.33 -23.24
CA GLU A 109 12.49 -9.34 -24.44
C GLU A 109 11.37 -10.40 -24.39
N MET A 110 11.37 -11.26 -23.37
CA MET A 110 10.33 -12.28 -23.16
C MET A 110 9.16 -11.76 -22.34
N PHE A 111 9.33 -10.63 -21.64
CA PHE A 111 8.26 -10.01 -20.89
C PHE A 111 7.31 -9.25 -21.83
N PRO A 112 5.99 -9.28 -21.56
CA PRO A 112 5.04 -8.44 -22.29
C PRO A 112 5.22 -6.96 -21.93
N ASP A 113 4.63 -6.06 -22.70
CA ASP A 113 4.59 -4.62 -22.35
C ASP A 113 3.65 -4.34 -21.16
N GLN A 114 2.71 -5.24 -20.89
CA GLN A 114 1.67 -5.09 -19.86
C GLN A 114 1.42 -6.44 -19.18
N ILE A 115 1.17 -6.41 -17.88
CA ILE A 115 0.67 -7.56 -17.11
C ILE A 115 -0.71 -7.27 -16.52
N GLU A 116 -1.50 -8.31 -16.30
CA GLU A 116 -2.75 -8.23 -15.55
C GLU A 116 -2.53 -8.80 -14.14
N ILE A 117 -3.00 -8.07 -13.13
CA ILE A 117 -3.02 -8.53 -11.73
C ILE A 117 -4.47 -8.80 -11.34
N SER A 118 -4.78 -10.05 -11.04
CA SER A 118 -6.10 -10.51 -10.59
C SER A 118 -6.10 -10.89 -9.11
N GLY A 119 -7.28 -10.86 -8.50
CA GLY A 119 -7.44 -11.08 -7.07
C GLY A 119 -7.96 -12.49 -6.77
N GLU A 120 -7.22 -13.24 -5.95
CA GLU A 120 -7.57 -14.61 -5.51
C GLU A 120 -8.21 -14.63 -4.10
N GLY A 121 -8.34 -13.46 -3.47
CA GLY A 121 -8.81 -13.33 -2.10
C GLY A 121 -7.73 -13.65 -1.05
N ASN A 122 -8.04 -13.47 0.23
CA ASN A 122 -7.10 -13.66 1.34
C ASN A 122 -5.75 -12.92 1.18
N ASN A 123 -5.76 -11.74 0.54
CA ASN A 123 -4.57 -10.97 0.18
C ASN A 123 -3.58 -11.74 -0.71
N VAL A 124 -4.11 -12.60 -1.59
CA VAL A 124 -3.36 -13.27 -2.65
C VAL A 124 -3.78 -12.66 -3.99
N VAL A 125 -2.79 -12.35 -4.81
CA VAL A 125 -2.99 -11.91 -6.20
C VAL A 125 -2.34 -12.90 -7.17
N SER A 126 -2.93 -13.01 -8.35
CA SER A 126 -2.37 -13.71 -9.50
C SER A 126 -1.82 -12.69 -10.49
N MET A 127 -0.57 -12.85 -10.91
CA MET A 127 0.09 -11.99 -11.90
C MET A 127 0.27 -12.77 -13.18
N ASP A 128 -0.18 -12.22 -14.31
CA ASP A 128 0.10 -12.78 -15.63
C ASP A 128 1.53 -12.41 -16.04
N ILE A 129 2.47 -13.32 -15.78
CA ILE A 129 3.88 -13.15 -16.12
C ILE A 129 4.20 -14.10 -17.26
N MET A 130 4.51 -13.55 -18.44
CA MET A 130 4.86 -14.33 -19.63
C MET A 130 3.78 -15.37 -19.97
N GLU A 131 2.51 -14.97 -19.96
CA GLU A 131 1.34 -15.81 -20.25
C GLU A 131 1.07 -16.92 -19.21
N ASN A 132 1.69 -16.82 -18.03
CA ASN A 132 1.53 -17.76 -16.94
C ASN A 132 1.02 -17.08 -15.68
N GLU A 133 0.16 -17.78 -14.94
CA GLU A 133 -0.38 -17.30 -13.67
C GLU A 133 0.63 -17.54 -12.54
N VAL A 134 1.14 -16.46 -11.95
CA VAL A 134 2.08 -16.50 -10.82
C VAL A 134 1.41 -15.93 -9.58
N LEU A 135 1.29 -16.76 -8.54
CA LEU A 135 0.67 -16.35 -7.28
C LEU A 135 1.63 -15.56 -6.37
N ALA A 136 1.12 -14.49 -5.78
CA ALA A 136 1.85 -13.66 -4.83
C ALA A 136 0.98 -13.23 -3.65
N ASP A 137 1.57 -13.15 -2.47
CA ASP A 137 0.95 -12.54 -1.29
C ASP A 137 1.17 -11.02 -1.31
N ILE A 138 0.14 -10.25 -0.95
CA ILE A 138 0.23 -8.79 -0.81
C ILE A 138 -0.02 -8.36 0.64
N ALA A 139 0.97 -7.72 1.24
CA ALA A 139 0.87 -7.16 2.58
C ALA A 139 0.13 -5.82 2.58
N ILE A 140 -0.28 -5.41 3.78
CA ILE A 140 -1.01 -4.15 4.01
C ILE A 140 -0.24 -2.91 3.54
N ASP A 141 1.09 -2.96 3.63
CA ASP A 141 1.97 -1.85 3.25
C ASP A 141 2.26 -1.80 1.73
N GLY A 142 1.64 -2.67 0.93
CA GLY A 142 1.90 -2.78 -0.50
C GLY A 142 3.02 -3.75 -0.85
N THR A 143 3.70 -4.37 0.13
CA THR A 143 4.72 -5.37 -0.15
C THR A 143 4.12 -6.58 -0.85
N VAL A 144 4.65 -6.93 -2.02
CA VAL A 144 4.27 -8.11 -2.80
C VAL A 144 5.36 -9.17 -2.64
N THR A 145 5.00 -10.42 -2.43
CA THR A 145 5.94 -11.56 -2.36
C THR A 145 5.43 -12.71 -3.18
N ILE A 146 6.21 -13.17 -4.18
CA ILE A 146 5.87 -14.37 -4.96
C ILE A 146 5.83 -15.57 -4.01
N GLN A 147 4.77 -16.38 -4.11
CA GLN A 147 4.62 -17.56 -3.26
C GLN A 147 5.70 -18.60 -3.56
N ASP A 148 6.02 -19.45 -2.57
CA ASP A 148 7.02 -20.48 -2.75
C ASP A 148 6.59 -21.51 -3.81
N GLY A 149 7.54 -21.91 -4.68
CA GLY A 149 7.34 -22.99 -5.65
C GLY A 149 6.57 -22.61 -6.90
N GLN A 150 6.40 -21.32 -7.19
CA GLN A 150 5.85 -20.88 -8.48
C GLN A 150 6.80 -21.25 -9.62
N GLN A 151 6.22 -21.84 -10.66
CA GLN A 151 6.95 -22.26 -11.86
C GLN A 151 6.16 -21.84 -13.09
N ILE A 152 6.88 -21.47 -14.13
CA ILE A 152 6.34 -21.25 -15.47
C ILE A 152 7.07 -22.15 -16.44
N SER A 153 6.38 -22.60 -17.48
CA SER A 153 6.94 -23.52 -18.46
C SER A 153 7.03 -22.85 -19.82
N PHE A 154 8.21 -22.92 -20.44
CA PHE A 154 8.44 -22.37 -21.77
C PHE A 154 8.54 -23.48 -22.80
N ASP A 155 7.76 -23.36 -23.86
CA ASP A 155 7.90 -24.19 -25.05
C ASP A 155 9.06 -23.69 -25.92
N THR A 156 10.14 -24.45 -26.00
CA THR A 156 11.28 -24.08 -26.84
C THR A 156 11.12 -24.52 -28.29
N SER A 157 9.98 -25.09 -28.69
CA SER A 157 9.80 -25.67 -30.03
C SER A 157 10.02 -24.69 -31.18
N GLU A 158 9.80 -23.40 -30.95
CA GLU A 158 10.07 -22.34 -31.93
C GLU A 158 11.56 -22.09 -32.17
N PHE A 159 12.36 -22.14 -31.10
CA PHE A 159 13.80 -21.85 -31.13
C PHE A 159 14.65 -23.10 -31.34
N ASP A 160 14.11 -24.27 -30.99
CA ASP A 160 14.73 -25.56 -31.19
C ASP A 160 13.81 -26.55 -31.92
N PRO A 161 13.79 -26.47 -33.27
CA PRO A 161 13.03 -27.40 -34.10
C PRO A 161 13.50 -28.86 -33.96
N SER A 162 14.67 -29.10 -33.36
CA SER A 162 15.17 -30.45 -33.12
C SER A 162 14.57 -31.12 -31.88
N GLY A 163 13.89 -30.34 -31.01
CA GLY A 163 13.27 -30.82 -29.78
C GLY A 163 14.26 -31.31 -28.74
N THR A 164 15.51 -30.84 -28.81
CA THR A 164 16.60 -31.19 -27.90
C THR A 164 16.38 -30.57 -26.52
N PHE A 165 15.87 -29.33 -26.43
CA PHE A 165 15.61 -28.67 -25.15
C PHE A 165 14.26 -29.07 -24.53
N GLY A 166 13.23 -29.28 -25.35
CA GLY A 166 11.89 -29.64 -24.85
C GLY A 166 11.22 -28.48 -24.11
N GLU A 167 10.48 -28.79 -23.05
CA GLU A 167 9.86 -27.77 -22.19
C GLU A 167 10.83 -27.42 -21.06
N ILE A 168 11.06 -26.12 -20.84
CA ILE A 168 11.93 -25.64 -19.77
C ILE A 168 11.05 -25.09 -18.64
N ASP A 169 11.16 -25.72 -17.47
CA ASP A 169 10.55 -25.22 -16.25
C ASP A 169 11.43 -24.16 -15.59
N VAL A 170 10.87 -22.98 -15.39
CA VAL A 170 11.52 -21.84 -14.75
C VAL A 170 10.86 -21.61 -13.40
N THR A 171 11.64 -21.75 -12.34
CA THR A 171 11.19 -21.40 -10.99
C THR A 171 11.32 -19.90 -10.78
N ILE A 172 10.23 -19.28 -10.34
CA ILE A 172 10.14 -17.84 -10.09
C ILE A 172 10.09 -17.61 -8.59
N THR A 173 10.94 -16.71 -8.12
CA THR A 173 10.85 -16.13 -6.79
C THR A 173 10.95 -14.62 -6.91
N GLY A 174 10.50 -13.87 -5.92
CA GLY A 174 10.61 -12.43 -6.00
C GLY A 174 9.81 -11.69 -4.95
N SER A 175 10.11 -10.41 -4.82
CA SER A 175 9.37 -9.50 -3.96
C SER A 175 9.46 -8.08 -4.48
N GLY A 176 8.49 -7.27 -4.12
CA GLY A 176 8.29 -5.94 -4.66
C GLY A 176 7.41 -5.09 -3.76
N THR A 177 7.03 -3.93 -4.25
CA THR A 177 6.12 -3.03 -3.55
C THR A 177 5.25 -2.28 -4.54
N ILE A 178 3.94 -2.23 -4.28
CA ILE A 178 3.01 -1.34 -4.95
C ILE A 178 2.85 -0.11 -4.06
N TYR A 179 3.36 1.03 -4.53
CA TYR A 179 3.41 2.27 -3.75
C TYR A 179 2.09 3.04 -3.79
N THR A 180 1.46 3.05 -4.97
CA THR A 180 0.23 3.77 -5.28
C THR A 180 -0.61 2.95 -6.27
N ASP A 181 -1.79 3.45 -6.64
CA ASP A 181 -2.63 2.91 -7.71
C ASP A 181 -2.03 3.08 -9.12
N SER A 182 -0.86 3.72 -9.23
CA SER A 182 -0.18 4.06 -10.49
C SER A 182 1.28 3.67 -10.55
N ASN A 183 1.90 3.24 -9.44
CA ASN A 183 3.33 2.96 -9.39
C ASN A 183 3.67 1.81 -8.44
N GLY A 184 4.60 0.97 -8.88
CA GLY A 184 5.17 -0.10 -8.07
C GLY A 184 6.48 -0.62 -8.67
N ASN A 185 7.11 -1.57 -7.98
CA ASN A 185 8.18 -2.37 -8.54
C ASN A 185 8.12 -3.83 -8.05
N LEU A 186 8.81 -4.70 -8.77
CA LEU A 186 9.00 -6.10 -8.42
C LEU A 186 10.39 -6.55 -8.87
N THR A 187 11.11 -7.18 -7.96
CA THR A 187 12.32 -7.93 -8.32
C THR A 187 11.95 -9.40 -8.43
N LEU A 188 12.21 -10.00 -9.59
CA LEU A 188 12.08 -11.43 -9.81
C LEU A 188 13.46 -12.07 -9.97
N THR A 189 13.63 -13.26 -9.43
CA THR A 189 14.74 -14.15 -9.71
C THR A 189 14.17 -15.39 -10.37
N MET A 190 14.58 -15.62 -11.61
CA MET A 190 14.22 -16.77 -12.42
C MET A 190 15.36 -17.77 -12.41
N THR A 191 15.07 -19.02 -12.07
CA THR A 191 16.06 -20.11 -12.03
C THR A 191 15.60 -21.29 -12.85
N PHE A 192 16.52 -21.87 -13.62
CA PHE A 192 16.25 -23.01 -14.50
C PHE A 192 17.52 -23.80 -14.76
N ASP A 193 17.39 -24.99 -15.33
CA ASP A 193 18.51 -25.88 -15.62
C ASP A 193 18.63 -26.11 -17.13
N ILE A 194 19.86 -25.99 -17.66
CA ILE A 194 20.17 -26.33 -19.03
C ILE A 194 21.23 -27.43 -19.02
N PHE A 195 20.84 -28.64 -19.43
CA PHE A 195 21.72 -29.83 -19.48
C PHE A 195 22.47 -30.13 -18.18
N GLY A 196 21.82 -29.95 -17.03
CA GLY A 196 22.42 -30.14 -15.70
C GLY A 196 23.27 -28.96 -15.24
N THR A 197 23.19 -27.81 -15.93
CA THR A 197 23.87 -26.57 -15.55
C THR A 197 22.84 -25.55 -15.09
N PRO A 198 22.77 -25.24 -13.78
CA PRO A 198 21.87 -24.23 -13.25
C PRO A 198 22.17 -22.85 -13.82
N GLN A 199 21.12 -22.17 -14.26
CA GLN A 199 21.11 -20.79 -14.72
C GLN A 199 20.22 -19.94 -13.81
N SER A 200 20.52 -18.65 -13.73
CA SER A 200 19.72 -17.68 -12.99
C SER A 200 19.76 -16.34 -13.71
N SER A 201 18.64 -15.61 -13.66
CA SER A 201 18.56 -14.22 -14.12
C SER A 201 17.68 -13.43 -13.16
N ASP A 202 18.19 -12.29 -12.72
CA ASP A 202 17.44 -11.34 -11.90
C ASP A 202 16.83 -10.28 -12.81
N CYS A 203 15.55 -9.97 -12.61
CA CYS A 203 14.79 -8.96 -13.34
C CYS A 203 14.23 -7.92 -12.39
N GLN A 204 14.44 -6.65 -12.75
CA GLN A 204 13.79 -5.50 -12.15
C GLN A 204 12.61 -5.09 -13.02
N ILE A 205 11.41 -5.07 -12.45
CA ILE A 205 10.18 -4.70 -13.12
C ILE A 205 9.66 -3.44 -12.44
N GLU A 206 9.45 -2.38 -13.22
CA GLU A 206 8.73 -1.19 -12.78
C GLU A 206 7.29 -1.26 -13.30
N PHE A 207 6.32 -1.07 -12.41
CA PHE A 207 4.90 -1.01 -12.77
C PHE A 207 4.44 0.45 -12.89
N THR A 208 3.70 0.75 -13.95
CA THR A 208 3.07 2.05 -14.18
C THR A 208 1.63 1.93 -14.69
N ARG A 209 0.82 2.97 -14.43
CA ARG A 209 -0.58 3.07 -14.86
C ARG A 209 -0.94 4.50 -15.27
#